data_AF-A0AAD5R2S6-F1
#
_entry.id   AF-A0AAD5R2S6-F1
#
_cell.length_a   1.000
_cell.length_b   1.000
_cell.length_c   1.000
_cell.angle_alpha   90.00
_cell.angle_beta   90.00
_cell.angle_gamma   90.00
#
_symmetry.space_group_name_H-M   'P 1'
#
loop_
_entity.id
_entity.type
_entity.pdbx_description
1 polymer ?
#
loop_
_entity_poly.entity_id
_entity_poly.type
_entity_poly.pdbx_seq_one_letter_code
_entity_poly.pdbx_strand_id
1 'polypeptide(L)'
;MRIVCIGAAPTGLGAAYRLNELIQEKHESVEDVEMIIFEKESYAGGLSCTVKDDNGFLWDMGGHVTFNHNFPYYERAVKWAVDEWNSLQRNCMVDVNYLYGTDGIHLVPYPAQFAVPLLPDDIKQKCLQELNQRYEQVLDDTPETFEDWVMLHFGPTMLDVFFIPYSRKVWTVEPSKMSPIWVGTRVAKLPQEKLMELCAMNKEELADADFGWGPNSFFTFPKYGGTGNVWNSMAKKLPKEWFKFNTEVTLEN
;
A
#
# COMPACT_ATOMS: atom_id res chain seq x y z
N MET A 1 -7.29 35.69 -4.35
CA MET A 1 -6.09 34.84 -4.41
C MET A 1 -6.26 33.83 -5.54
N ARG A 2 -5.20 33.48 -6.29
CA ARG A 2 -5.24 32.45 -7.33
C ARG A 2 -4.45 31.22 -6.91
N ILE A 3 -5.09 30.06 -6.92
CA ILE A 3 -4.47 28.76 -6.68
C ILE A 3 -4.28 28.07 -8.03
N VAL A 4 -3.03 27.74 -8.33
CA VAL A 4 -2.69 26.92 -9.51
C VAL A 4 -2.29 25.54 -9.02
N CYS A 5 -3.00 24.51 -9.47
CA CYS A 5 -2.64 23.12 -9.25
C CYS A 5 -2.13 22.51 -10.56
N ILE A 6 -1.03 21.77 -10.47
CA ILE A 6 -0.48 21.00 -11.59
C ILE A 6 -0.73 19.52 -11.26
N GLY A 7 -1.63 18.90 -12.02
CA GLY A 7 -2.10 17.52 -11.86
C GLY A 7 -3.50 17.43 -11.25
N ALA A 8 -4.38 16.67 -11.91
CA ALA A 8 -5.70 16.25 -11.44
C ALA A 8 -5.66 14.83 -10.87
N ALA A 9 -4.60 14.50 -10.11
CA ALA A 9 -4.44 13.26 -9.36
C ALA A 9 -5.05 13.40 -7.93
N PRO A 10 -5.04 12.35 -7.08
CA PRO A 10 -5.67 12.39 -5.75
C PRO A 10 -5.30 13.61 -4.90
N THR A 11 -4.03 14.05 -4.96
CA THR A 11 -3.55 15.24 -4.23
C THR A 11 -4.21 16.54 -4.73
N GLY A 12 -4.18 16.79 -6.05
CA GLY A 12 -4.78 17.98 -6.64
C GLY A 12 -6.31 18.01 -6.50
N LEU A 13 -6.95 16.86 -6.69
CA LEU A 13 -8.39 16.71 -6.47
C LEU A 13 -8.79 16.86 -5.00
N GLY A 14 -7.93 16.47 -4.06
CA GLY A 14 -8.15 16.71 -2.63
C GLY A 14 -8.19 18.20 -2.29
N ALA A 15 -7.27 18.99 -2.87
CA ALA A 15 -7.28 20.45 -2.73
C ALA A 15 -8.54 21.07 -3.34
N ALA A 16 -8.93 20.63 -4.55
CA ALA A 16 -10.14 21.08 -5.22
C ALA A 16 -11.41 20.72 -4.43
N TYR A 17 -11.50 19.50 -3.91
CA TYR A 17 -12.60 19.04 -3.08
C TYR A 17 -12.77 19.92 -1.84
N ARG A 18 -11.70 20.21 -1.11
CA ARG A 18 -11.75 21.09 0.08
C ARG A 18 -12.14 22.52 -0.28
N LEU A 19 -11.60 23.08 -1.35
CA LEU A 19 -11.97 24.42 -1.80
C LEU A 19 -13.46 24.49 -2.16
N ASN A 20 -13.96 23.48 -2.89
CA ASN A 20 -15.37 23.40 -3.24
C ASN A 20 -16.26 23.31 -2.00
N GLU A 21 -15.88 22.49 -1.00
CA GLU A 21 -16.62 22.41 0.28
C GLU A 21 -16.72 23.79 0.95
N LEU A 22 -15.62 24.52 1.07
CA LEU A 22 -15.60 25.87 1.66
C LEU A 22 -16.45 26.89 0.89
N ILE A 23 -16.46 26.80 -0.44
CA ILE A 23 -17.29 27.66 -1.29
C ILE A 23 -18.77 27.36 -1.08
N GLN A 24 -19.16 26.07 -1.03
CA GLN A 24 -20.55 25.68 -0.76
C GLN A 24 -21.01 26.09 0.65
N GLU A 25 -20.09 26.07 1.63
CA GLU A 25 -20.31 26.55 2.99
C GLU A 25 -20.33 28.09 3.11
N LYS A 26 -20.04 28.82 2.02
CA LYS A 26 -19.95 30.29 1.97
C LYS A 26 -18.95 30.85 2.99
N HIS A 27 -17.81 30.18 3.13
CA HIS A 27 -16.77 30.60 4.07
C HIS A 27 -16.10 31.89 3.57
N GLU A 28 -16.10 32.96 4.36
CA GLU A 28 -15.57 34.28 3.96
C GLU A 28 -14.12 34.23 3.44
N SER A 29 -13.32 33.29 3.97
CA SER A 29 -11.91 33.11 3.58
C SER A 29 -11.69 32.66 2.13
N VAL A 30 -12.74 32.24 1.41
CA VAL A 30 -12.64 31.76 0.02
C VAL A 30 -13.45 32.58 -0.98
N GLU A 31 -14.06 33.71 -0.59
CA GLU A 31 -14.90 34.53 -1.48
C GLU A 31 -14.17 34.99 -2.76
N ASP A 32 -12.90 35.38 -2.63
CA ASP A 32 -12.06 35.83 -3.75
C ASP A 32 -11.00 34.79 -4.17
N VAL A 33 -11.23 33.50 -3.89
CA VAL A 33 -10.30 32.42 -4.26
C VAL A 33 -10.68 31.81 -5.59
N GLU A 34 -9.80 31.95 -6.57
CA GLU A 34 -9.91 31.27 -7.87
C GLU A 34 -8.98 30.06 -7.91
N MET A 35 -9.41 28.98 -8.56
CA MET A 35 -8.60 27.78 -8.79
C MET A 35 -8.54 27.45 -10.27
N ILE A 36 -7.35 27.03 -10.71
CA ILE A 36 -7.14 26.37 -12.00
C ILE A 36 -6.23 25.15 -11.81
N ILE A 37 -6.59 24.06 -12.48
CA ILE A 37 -5.94 22.75 -12.42
C ILE A 37 -5.54 22.39 -13.84
N PHE A 38 -4.24 22.26 -14.08
CA PHE A 38 -3.69 21.79 -15.35
C PHE A 38 -3.41 20.29 -15.26
N GLU A 39 -3.97 19.50 -16.16
CA GLU A 39 -3.74 18.05 -16.25
C GLU A 39 -3.29 17.71 -17.65
N LYS A 40 -2.19 16.96 -17.75
CA LYS A 40 -1.63 16.53 -19.02
C LYS A 40 -2.55 15.54 -19.73
N GLU A 41 -3.17 14.64 -18.98
CA GLU A 41 -4.05 13.62 -19.53
C GLU A 41 -5.44 14.17 -19.86
N SER A 42 -6.22 13.39 -20.60
CA SER A 42 -7.63 13.70 -20.92
C SER A 42 -8.60 13.33 -19.78
N TYR A 43 -8.08 12.74 -18.71
CA TYR A 43 -8.83 12.21 -17.57
C TYR A 43 -8.11 12.52 -16.25
N ALA A 44 -8.85 12.43 -15.14
CA ALA A 44 -8.31 12.64 -13.80
C ALA A 44 -7.86 11.31 -13.17
N GLY A 45 -6.93 11.37 -12.21
CA GLY A 45 -6.54 10.25 -11.36
C GLY A 45 -5.04 9.94 -11.32
N GLY A 46 -4.24 10.40 -12.28
CA GLY A 46 -2.79 10.14 -12.31
C GLY A 46 -2.46 8.64 -12.20
N LEU A 47 -1.59 8.27 -11.26
CA LEU A 47 -1.24 6.86 -10.98
C LEU A 47 -2.42 6.03 -10.43
N SER A 48 -3.50 6.66 -9.99
CA SER A 48 -4.72 5.97 -9.54
C SER A 48 -5.78 5.91 -10.64
N CYS A 49 -5.39 5.97 -11.91
CA CYS A 49 -6.30 5.81 -13.05
C CYS A 49 -6.62 4.34 -13.35
N THR A 50 -7.65 4.17 -14.18
CA THR A 50 -8.06 2.88 -14.75
C THR A 50 -8.15 3.06 -16.26
N VAL A 51 -7.52 2.17 -17.02
CA VAL A 51 -7.64 2.12 -18.48
C VAL A 51 -8.50 0.92 -18.88
N LYS A 52 -9.19 1.03 -20.01
CA LYS A 52 -9.98 -0.06 -20.59
C LYS A 52 -9.30 -0.53 -21.86
N ASP A 53 -9.05 -1.83 -21.99
CA ASP A 53 -8.50 -2.39 -23.22
C ASP A 53 -9.59 -2.64 -24.28
N ASP A 54 -9.16 -2.99 -25.49
CA ASP A 54 -10.05 -3.24 -26.65
C ASP A 54 -11.00 -4.42 -26.44
N ASN A 55 -10.66 -5.35 -25.54
CA ASN A 55 -11.50 -6.50 -25.17
C ASN A 55 -12.48 -6.17 -24.03
N GLY A 56 -12.36 -4.97 -23.46
CA GLY A 56 -13.22 -4.46 -22.41
C GLY A 56 -12.79 -4.76 -20.99
N PHE A 57 -11.58 -5.28 -20.76
CA PHE A 57 -11.01 -5.42 -19.42
C PHE A 57 -10.55 -4.08 -18.88
N LEU A 58 -10.66 -3.93 -17.56
CA LEU A 58 -10.24 -2.74 -16.83
C LEU A 58 -8.91 -3.01 -16.13
N TRP A 59 -7.97 -2.08 -16.28
CA TRP A 59 -6.62 -2.18 -15.73
C TRP A 59 -6.33 -0.91 -14.92
N ASP A 60 -6.16 -1.08 -13.61
CA ASP A 60 -5.56 -0.04 -12.78
C ASP A 60 -4.03 -0.04 -12.97
N MET A 61 -3.36 1.08 -12.69
CA MET A 61 -1.90 1.17 -12.72
C MET A 61 -1.28 0.50 -11.48
N GLY A 62 -1.42 -0.82 -11.39
CA GLY A 62 -1.09 -1.65 -10.22
C GLY A 62 -2.31 -1.96 -9.36
N GLY A 63 -2.13 -2.84 -8.36
CA GLY A 63 -3.19 -3.27 -7.45
C GLY A 63 -3.56 -2.19 -6.42
N HIS A 64 -4.57 -1.39 -6.72
CA HIS A 64 -5.08 -0.35 -5.83
C HIS A 64 -6.25 -0.86 -4.99
N VAL A 65 -6.25 -0.51 -3.71
CA VAL A 65 -7.36 -0.77 -2.77
C VAL A 65 -7.54 0.41 -1.84
N THR A 66 -8.79 0.71 -1.48
CA THR A 66 -9.11 1.74 -0.47
C THR A 66 -9.31 1.07 0.87
N PHE A 67 -8.60 1.49 1.92
CA PHE A 67 -8.78 0.93 3.26
C PHE A 67 -8.74 2.01 4.33
N ASN A 68 -9.39 1.73 5.46
CA ASN A 68 -9.58 2.69 6.52
C ASN A 68 -8.27 2.93 7.29
N HIS A 69 -7.70 4.11 7.10
CA HIS A 69 -6.54 4.59 7.87
C HIS A 69 -6.95 5.53 9.02
N ASN A 70 -8.23 5.51 9.44
CA ASN A 70 -8.85 6.50 10.30
C ASN A 70 -8.78 7.93 9.73
N PHE A 71 -8.96 8.06 8.40
CA PHE A 71 -9.08 9.34 7.71
C PHE A 71 -10.54 9.59 7.27
N PRO A 72 -11.43 10.04 8.18
CA PRO A 72 -12.85 10.22 7.87
C PRO A 72 -13.10 11.25 6.77
N TYR A 73 -12.19 12.22 6.61
CA TYR A 73 -12.27 13.21 5.54
C TYR A 73 -12.05 12.59 4.16
N TYR A 74 -11.06 11.71 4.03
CA TYR A 74 -10.82 10.97 2.80
C TYR A 74 -12.00 10.05 2.46
N GLU A 75 -12.51 9.31 3.46
CA GLU A 75 -13.66 8.42 3.27
C GLU A 75 -14.90 9.19 2.78
N ARG A 76 -15.17 10.36 3.37
CA ARG A 76 -16.23 11.26 2.92
C ARG A 76 -16.02 11.69 1.47
N ALA A 77 -14.81 12.11 1.11
CA ALA A 77 -14.51 12.59 -0.23
C ALA A 77 -14.69 11.49 -1.31
N VAL A 78 -14.20 10.27 -1.06
CA VAL A 78 -14.34 9.18 -2.04
C VAL A 78 -15.77 8.66 -2.15
N LYS A 79 -16.53 8.62 -1.04
CA LYS A 79 -17.97 8.30 -1.06
C LYS A 79 -18.81 9.41 -1.68
N TRP A 80 -18.39 10.67 -1.55
CA TRP A 80 -18.99 11.77 -2.29
C TRP A 80 -18.77 11.62 -3.80
N ALA A 81 -17.63 11.08 -4.22
CA ALA A 81 -17.33 10.87 -5.64
C ALA A 81 -18.16 9.74 -6.26
N VAL A 82 -18.26 8.58 -5.61
CA VAL A 82 -18.98 7.39 -6.11
C VAL A 82 -19.79 6.69 -5.00
N ASP A 83 -21.00 6.24 -5.35
CA ASP A 83 -21.97 5.72 -4.38
C ASP A 83 -21.84 4.20 -4.14
N GLU A 84 -21.45 3.44 -5.17
CA GLU A 84 -21.41 1.97 -5.11
C GLU A 84 -20.00 1.41 -4.87
N TRP A 85 -19.84 0.69 -3.77
CA TRP A 85 -18.58 0.08 -3.34
C TRP A 85 -18.76 -1.40 -3.00
N ASN A 86 -17.74 -2.19 -3.33
CA ASN A 86 -17.58 -3.53 -2.76
C ASN A 86 -16.75 -3.43 -1.48
N SER A 87 -17.09 -4.24 -0.48
CA SER A 87 -16.30 -4.41 0.74
C SER A 87 -15.78 -5.84 0.78
N LEU A 88 -14.47 -6.01 0.89
CA LEU A 88 -13.80 -7.31 0.80
C LEU A 88 -12.88 -7.54 2.00
N GLN A 89 -12.79 -8.80 2.41
CA GLN A 89 -11.73 -9.28 3.28
C GLN A 89 -10.52 -9.67 2.43
N ARG A 90 -9.34 -9.21 2.81
CA ARG A 90 -8.10 -9.46 2.08
C ARG A 90 -7.67 -10.91 2.22
N ASN A 91 -7.59 -11.63 1.11
CA ASN A 91 -6.88 -12.90 1.00
C ASN A 91 -5.62 -12.69 0.16
N CYS A 92 -4.44 -12.77 0.79
CA CYS A 92 -3.15 -12.48 0.17
C CYS A 92 -2.18 -13.61 0.48
N MET A 93 -1.68 -14.24 -0.58
CA MET A 93 -0.69 -15.31 -0.51
C MET A 93 0.59 -14.86 -1.21
N VAL A 94 1.73 -15.26 -0.65
CA VAL A 94 3.06 -15.02 -1.18
C VAL A 94 3.60 -16.33 -1.72
N ASP A 95 3.94 -16.35 -3.01
CA ASP A 95 4.67 -17.48 -3.58
C ASP A 95 6.15 -17.39 -3.19
N VAL A 96 6.59 -18.36 -2.39
CA VAL A 96 7.95 -18.48 -1.89
C VAL A 96 8.77 -19.50 -2.67
N ASN A 97 8.25 -20.05 -3.77
CA ASN A 97 8.94 -21.07 -4.55
C ASN A 97 10.35 -20.64 -5.00
N TYR A 98 10.46 -19.42 -5.54
CA TYR A 98 11.73 -18.86 -6.00
C TYR A 98 12.74 -18.61 -4.87
N LEU A 99 12.30 -18.58 -3.62
CA LEU A 99 13.16 -18.31 -2.48
C LEU A 99 13.94 -19.56 -2.03
N TYR A 100 13.44 -20.76 -2.36
CA TYR A 100 14.03 -22.04 -1.94
C TYR A 100 14.61 -22.86 -3.09
N GLY A 101 14.51 -22.37 -4.33
CA GLY A 101 14.95 -23.12 -5.50
C GLY A 101 14.21 -24.45 -5.67
N THR A 102 12.97 -24.51 -5.18
CA THR A 102 12.09 -25.66 -5.33
C THR A 102 11.32 -25.58 -6.65
N ASP A 103 10.78 -26.72 -7.10
CA ASP A 103 9.82 -26.74 -8.20
C ASP A 103 8.39 -26.56 -7.65
N GLY A 104 7.53 -25.90 -8.44
CA GLY A 104 6.10 -25.75 -8.16
C GLY A 104 5.67 -24.36 -7.69
N ILE A 105 4.50 -24.28 -7.04
CA ILE A 105 3.98 -23.06 -6.42
C ILE A 105 3.87 -23.36 -4.92
N HIS A 106 4.53 -22.55 -4.09
CA HIS A 106 4.49 -22.70 -2.63
C HIS A 106 3.94 -21.42 -2.03
N LEU A 107 2.64 -21.44 -1.72
CA LEU A 107 1.94 -20.28 -1.21
C LEU A 107 1.97 -20.26 0.31
N VAL A 108 2.40 -19.14 0.86
CA VAL A 108 2.28 -18.84 2.30
C VAL A 108 1.43 -17.60 2.53
N PRO A 109 0.65 -17.50 3.62
CA PRO A 109 -0.13 -16.31 3.90
C PRO A 109 0.78 -15.10 4.13
N TYR A 110 0.35 -13.94 3.65
CA TYR A 110 0.95 -12.67 4.05
C TYR A 110 0.57 -12.34 5.50
N PRO A 111 1.49 -11.81 6.34
CA PRO A 111 2.89 -11.49 6.04
C PRO A 111 3.82 -12.71 5.98
N ALA A 112 4.69 -12.79 4.96
CA ALA A 112 5.55 -13.95 4.74
C ALA A 112 6.50 -14.26 5.92
N GLN A 113 6.94 -13.24 6.65
CA GLN A 113 7.78 -13.41 7.84
C GLN A 113 7.05 -14.07 9.02
N PHE A 114 5.72 -14.19 8.98
CA PHE A 114 4.93 -14.92 9.97
C PHE A 114 4.69 -16.37 9.56
N ALA A 115 4.96 -16.70 8.30
CA ALA A 115 4.79 -18.03 7.75
C ALA A 115 6.00 -18.95 7.95
N VAL A 116 6.97 -18.58 8.80
CA VAL A 116 8.08 -19.46 9.27
C VAL A 116 7.65 -20.92 9.54
N PRO A 117 6.53 -21.23 10.24
CA PRO A 117 6.05 -22.60 10.42
C PRO A 117 5.79 -23.39 9.12
N LEU A 118 5.54 -22.70 8.01
CA LEU A 118 5.21 -23.26 6.70
C LEU A 118 6.42 -23.30 5.75
N LEU A 119 7.58 -22.81 6.19
CA LEU A 119 8.82 -22.84 5.40
C LEU A 119 9.53 -24.20 5.53
N PRO A 120 10.50 -24.52 4.64
CA PRO A 120 11.33 -25.72 4.77
C PRO A 120 11.94 -25.86 6.17
N ASP A 121 12.06 -27.09 6.66
CA ASP A 121 12.46 -27.37 8.05
C ASP A 121 13.82 -26.78 8.42
N ASP A 122 14.80 -26.81 7.51
CA ASP A 122 16.13 -26.24 7.75
C ASP A 122 16.09 -24.71 7.95
N ILE A 123 15.22 -24.03 7.20
CA ILE A 123 15.00 -22.58 7.30
C ILE A 123 14.21 -22.25 8.56
N LYS A 124 13.15 -23.01 8.85
CA LYS A 124 12.37 -22.88 10.09
C LYS A 124 13.28 -22.99 11.32
N GLN A 125 14.16 -23.99 11.36
CA GLN A 125 15.08 -24.18 12.50
C GLN A 125 16.07 -23.03 12.64
N LYS A 126 16.65 -22.52 11.54
CA LYS A 126 17.55 -21.35 11.58
C LYS A 126 16.83 -20.10 12.11
N CYS A 127 15.64 -19.80 11.58
CA CYS A 127 14.84 -18.67 12.04
C CYS A 127 14.53 -18.75 13.55
N LEU A 128 14.21 -19.94 14.07
CA LEU A 128 13.96 -20.14 15.50
C LEU A 128 15.22 -19.98 16.36
N GLN A 129 16.37 -20.48 15.90
CA GLN A 129 17.65 -20.30 16.59
C GLN A 129 18.06 -18.83 16.65
N GLU A 130 17.97 -18.12 15.53
CA GLU A 130 18.26 -16.68 15.42
C GLU A 130 17.31 -15.84 16.27
N LEU A 131 16.03 -16.23 16.35
CA LEU A 131 15.07 -15.58 17.23
C LEU A 131 15.48 -15.73 18.71
N ASN A 132 15.81 -16.94 19.15
CA ASN A 132 16.20 -17.18 20.56
C ASN A 132 17.48 -16.43 20.93
N GLN A 133 18.50 -16.45 20.07
CA GLN A 133 19.76 -15.73 20.31
C GLN A 133 19.57 -14.22 20.49
N ARG A 134 18.69 -13.61 19.69
CA ARG A 134 18.40 -12.17 19.77
C ARG A 134 17.67 -11.77 21.05
N TYR A 135 16.93 -12.67 21.69
CA TYR A 135 16.28 -12.39 22.97
C TYR A 135 17.23 -12.52 24.16
N GLU A 136 18.21 -13.40 24.07
CA GLU A 136 19.26 -13.53 25.08
C GLU A 136 20.23 -12.34 25.06
N GLN A 137 20.31 -11.61 23.95
CA GLN A 137 21.20 -10.48 23.75
C GLN A 137 20.39 -9.18 23.64
N VAL A 138 20.47 -8.31 24.65
CA VAL A 138 19.95 -6.94 24.53
C VAL A 138 20.88 -6.16 23.59
N LEU A 139 20.50 -6.06 22.32
CA LEU A 139 21.14 -5.18 21.36
C LEU A 139 20.54 -3.78 21.49
N ASP A 140 21.31 -2.85 22.04
CA ASP A 140 20.98 -1.42 22.03
C ASP A 140 21.52 -0.80 20.74
N ASP A 141 20.93 -1.20 19.61
CA ASP A 141 21.38 -0.75 18.29
C ASP A 141 20.27 -0.03 17.54
N THR A 142 20.58 1.15 17.03
CA THR A 142 19.63 1.98 16.28
C THR A 142 19.85 1.70 14.80
N PRO A 143 18.90 1.06 14.09
CA PRO A 143 19.11 0.68 12.70
C PRO A 143 19.24 1.92 11.81
N GLU A 144 20.28 1.97 10.98
CA GLU A 144 20.52 3.05 10.01
C GLU A 144 19.87 2.76 8.65
N THR A 145 19.75 1.47 8.31
CA THR A 145 19.19 0.99 7.05
C THR A 145 18.01 0.04 7.27
N PHE A 146 17.25 -0.23 6.21
CA PHE A 146 16.19 -1.24 6.23
C PHE A 146 16.77 -2.64 6.47
N GLU A 147 17.97 -2.92 5.97
CA GLU A 147 18.68 -4.17 6.21
C GLU A 147 19.00 -4.36 7.69
N ASP A 148 19.57 -3.35 8.36
CA ASP A 148 19.86 -3.38 9.80
C ASP A 148 18.56 -3.61 10.60
N TRP A 149 17.49 -2.94 10.19
CA TRP A 149 16.20 -3.10 10.85
C TRP A 149 15.66 -4.53 10.69
N VAL A 150 15.78 -5.15 9.51
CA VAL A 150 15.37 -6.55 9.29
C VAL A 150 16.26 -7.50 10.09
N MET A 151 17.57 -7.29 10.11
CA MET A 151 18.52 -8.07 10.91
C MET A 151 18.15 -8.07 12.39
N LEU A 152 17.88 -6.88 12.94
CA LEU A 152 17.48 -6.70 14.34
C LEU A 152 16.17 -7.43 14.66
N HIS A 153 15.18 -7.39 13.76
CA HIS A 153 13.82 -7.88 14.04
C HIS A 153 13.53 -9.31 13.59
N PHE A 154 14.20 -9.82 12.56
CA PHE A 154 13.92 -11.13 11.96
C PHE A 154 15.15 -12.03 11.81
N GLY A 155 16.35 -11.46 11.80
CA GLY A 155 17.60 -12.23 11.65
C GLY A 155 18.03 -12.46 10.20
N PRO A 156 19.26 -12.95 10.00
CA PRO A 156 19.89 -13.10 8.68
C PRO A 156 19.15 -14.07 7.78
N THR A 157 18.58 -15.17 8.31
CA THR A 157 17.90 -16.14 7.46
C THR A 157 16.69 -15.51 6.76
N MET A 158 15.85 -14.77 7.49
CA MET A 158 14.71 -14.08 6.89
C MET A 158 15.13 -12.92 5.97
N LEU A 159 16.23 -12.23 6.29
CA LEU A 159 16.80 -11.21 5.42
C LEU A 159 17.12 -11.79 4.04
N ASP A 160 17.89 -12.87 4.01
CA ASP A 160 18.37 -13.51 2.78
C ASP A 160 17.24 -14.18 2.01
N VAL A 161 16.38 -14.92 2.72
CA VAL A 161 15.30 -15.70 2.12
C VAL A 161 14.23 -14.80 1.52
N PHE A 162 13.81 -13.75 2.21
CA PHE A 162 12.63 -12.97 1.80
C PHE A 162 12.93 -11.51 1.53
N PHE A 163 13.53 -10.79 2.48
CA PHE A 163 13.57 -9.33 2.41
C PHE A 163 14.50 -8.80 1.31
N ILE A 164 15.68 -9.37 1.10
CA ILE A 164 16.57 -8.99 -0.01
C ILE A 164 15.90 -9.26 -1.38
N PRO A 165 15.48 -10.50 -1.72
CA PRO A 165 14.91 -10.78 -3.03
C PRO A 165 13.60 -10.01 -3.27
N TYR A 166 12.74 -9.88 -2.26
CA TYR A 166 11.51 -9.11 -2.36
C TYR A 166 11.79 -7.62 -2.57
N SER A 167 12.74 -7.03 -1.83
CA SER A 167 13.06 -5.61 -1.95
C SER A 167 13.66 -5.27 -3.31
N ARG A 168 14.59 -6.09 -3.81
CA ARG A 168 15.11 -5.94 -5.18
C ARG A 168 14.00 -6.03 -6.22
N LYS A 169 13.06 -6.96 -6.06
CA LYS A 169 11.96 -7.16 -7.01
C LYS A 169 10.97 -5.99 -7.02
N VAL A 170 10.62 -5.45 -5.85
CA VAL A 170 9.60 -4.40 -5.73
C VAL A 170 10.20 -3.00 -5.88
N TRP A 171 11.31 -2.74 -5.18
CA TRP A 171 11.91 -1.41 -5.08
C TRP A 171 13.05 -1.19 -6.06
N THR A 172 13.57 -2.25 -6.71
CA THR A 172 14.75 -2.18 -7.59
C THR A 172 16.01 -1.66 -6.89
N VAL A 173 16.03 -1.72 -5.56
CA VAL A 173 17.08 -1.16 -4.68
C VAL A 173 17.41 -2.16 -3.57
N GLU A 174 18.68 -2.17 -3.15
CA GLU A 174 19.16 -2.97 -2.02
C GLU A 174 18.60 -2.45 -0.68
N PRO A 175 18.20 -3.33 0.26
CA PRO A 175 17.70 -2.90 1.56
C PRO A 175 18.73 -2.08 2.38
N SER A 176 20.02 -2.34 2.24
CA SER A 176 21.11 -1.53 2.81
C SER A 176 21.20 -0.10 2.27
N LYS A 177 20.47 0.22 1.19
CA LYS A 177 20.38 1.59 0.62
C LYS A 177 19.05 2.28 0.96
N MET A 178 18.19 1.64 1.74
CA MET A 178 16.88 2.16 2.10
C MET A 178 16.88 2.60 3.57
N SER A 179 16.30 3.78 3.86
CA SER A 179 16.08 4.21 5.25
C SER A 179 15.06 3.29 5.96
N PRO A 180 15.17 3.04 7.27
CA PRO A 180 14.21 2.21 8.01
C PRO A 180 12.97 2.98 8.50
N ILE A 181 12.91 4.32 8.35
CA ILE A 181 11.86 5.15 9.01
C ILE A 181 10.44 4.79 8.56
N TRP A 182 10.26 4.26 7.34
CA TRP A 182 8.94 3.94 6.78
C TRP A 182 8.36 2.58 7.23
N VAL A 183 9.16 1.72 7.87
CA VAL A 183 8.77 0.32 8.14
C VAL A 183 7.62 0.19 9.16
N GLY A 184 7.48 1.15 10.09
CA GLY A 184 6.56 1.04 11.22
C GLY A 184 5.08 0.88 10.85
N THR A 185 4.69 1.26 9.63
CA THR A 185 3.32 1.10 9.12
C THR A 185 3.20 0.04 8.01
N ARG A 186 4.30 -0.59 7.61
CA ARG A 186 4.38 -1.44 6.41
C ARG A 186 4.90 -2.85 6.68
N VAL A 187 5.78 -3.01 7.66
CA VAL A 187 6.38 -4.30 8.01
C VAL A 187 5.90 -4.73 9.40
N ALA A 188 5.04 -5.74 9.40
CA ALA A 188 4.43 -6.29 10.61
C ALA A 188 5.49 -6.94 11.50
N LYS A 189 5.45 -6.67 12.80
CA LYS A 189 6.24 -7.38 13.82
C LYS A 189 5.37 -8.45 14.47
N LEU A 190 5.94 -9.63 14.70
CA LEU A 190 5.29 -10.69 15.48
C LEU A 190 5.97 -10.79 16.86
N PRO A 191 5.22 -10.84 17.97
CA PRO A 191 5.78 -11.22 19.25
C PRO A 191 6.39 -12.62 19.16
N GLN A 192 7.50 -12.84 19.86
CA GLN A 192 8.20 -14.12 19.90
C GLN A 192 7.29 -15.27 20.32
N GLU A 193 6.52 -15.07 21.39
CA GLU A 193 5.57 -16.06 21.91
C GLU A 193 4.61 -16.52 20.82
N LYS A 194 4.11 -15.57 19.99
CA LYS A 194 3.20 -15.90 18.91
C LYS A 194 3.89 -16.68 17.79
N LEU A 195 5.13 -16.32 17.44
CA LEU A 195 5.90 -17.07 16.44
C LEU A 195 6.21 -18.50 16.92
N MET A 196 6.56 -18.67 18.19
CA MET A 196 6.77 -19.99 18.79
C MET A 196 5.49 -20.82 18.83
N GLU A 197 4.37 -20.21 19.22
CA GLU A 197 3.05 -20.85 19.23
C GLU A 197 2.71 -21.39 17.83
N LEU A 198 2.83 -20.55 16.80
CA LEU A 198 2.60 -20.95 15.41
C LEU A 198 3.60 -22.06 14.96
N CYS A 199 4.86 -21.98 15.36
CA CYS A 199 5.85 -23.01 15.02
C CYS A 199 5.60 -24.36 15.68
N ALA A 200 4.88 -24.39 16.81
CA ALA A 200 4.51 -25.61 17.52
C ALA A 200 3.22 -26.26 16.99
N MET A 201 2.42 -25.53 16.20
CA MET A 201 1.20 -26.04 15.59
C MET A 201 1.49 -27.08 14.49
N ASN A 202 0.57 -28.03 14.33
CA ASN A 202 0.57 -28.97 13.22
C ASN A 202 -0.07 -28.36 11.96
N LYS A 203 -0.05 -29.09 10.84
CA LYS A 203 -0.54 -28.60 9.54
C LYS A 203 -2.04 -28.28 9.53
N GLU A 204 -2.86 -29.05 10.27
CA GLU A 204 -4.31 -28.81 10.35
C GLU A 204 -4.59 -27.54 11.16
N GLU A 205 -3.90 -27.37 12.29
CA GLU A 205 -4.00 -26.18 13.14
C GLU A 205 -3.55 -24.91 12.39
N LEU A 206 -2.49 -25.00 11.58
CA LEU A 206 -1.99 -23.88 10.78
C LEU A 206 -2.94 -23.46 9.65
N ALA A 207 -3.80 -24.35 9.16
CA ALA A 207 -4.75 -24.02 8.09
C ALA A 207 -5.79 -22.99 8.54
N ASP A 208 -6.17 -23.03 9.83
CA ASP A 208 -7.15 -22.13 10.46
C ASP A 208 -6.51 -21.07 11.37
N ALA A 209 -5.17 -21.02 11.43
CA ALA A 209 -4.45 -20.13 12.33
C ALA A 209 -4.57 -18.66 11.92
N ASP A 210 -4.77 -17.78 12.89
CA ASP A 210 -4.63 -16.34 12.70
C ASP A 210 -3.15 -15.95 12.70
N PHE A 211 -2.58 -15.82 11.51
CA PHE A 211 -1.23 -15.31 11.31
C PHE A 211 -1.12 -13.81 11.61
N GLY A 212 -2.24 -13.10 11.65
CA GLY A 212 -2.29 -11.70 12.02
C GLY A 212 -1.88 -10.69 10.93
N TRP A 213 -2.54 -9.54 11.03
CA TRP A 213 -2.11 -8.19 10.65
C TRP A 213 -2.22 -7.69 9.20
N GLY A 214 -2.66 -6.42 9.14
CA GLY A 214 -2.59 -5.48 8.03
C GLY A 214 -3.66 -4.40 8.20
N PRO A 215 -3.35 -3.10 8.06
CA PRO A 215 -4.39 -2.04 8.11
C PRO A 215 -5.42 -2.19 6.97
N ASN A 216 -5.12 -2.99 5.96
CA ASN A 216 -5.97 -3.36 4.85
C ASN A 216 -6.49 -4.81 4.93
N SER A 217 -6.63 -5.38 6.13
CA SER A 217 -7.30 -6.70 6.33
C SER A 217 -8.72 -6.71 5.76
N PHE A 218 -9.37 -5.54 5.79
CA PHE A 218 -10.55 -5.21 5.02
C PHE A 218 -10.25 -4.00 4.13
N PHE A 219 -10.78 -4.02 2.92
CA PHE A 219 -10.68 -2.90 2.00
C PHE A 219 -11.96 -2.78 1.16
N THR A 220 -12.14 -1.61 0.58
CA THR A 220 -13.18 -1.32 -0.38
C THR A 220 -12.59 -1.09 -1.77
N PHE A 221 -13.39 -1.40 -2.78
CA PHE A 221 -13.06 -1.16 -4.18
C PHE A 221 -14.32 -0.66 -4.92
N PRO A 222 -14.21 0.32 -5.83
CA PRO A 222 -15.37 0.81 -6.57
C PRO A 222 -16.04 -0.33 -7.34
N LYS A 223 -17.37 -0.42 -7.28
CA LYS A 223 -18.09 -1.54 -7.92
C LYS A 223 -17.91 -1.55 -9.44
N TYR A 224 -17.71 -0.37 -10.04
CA TYR A 224 -17.52 -0.20 -11.48
C TYR A 224 -16.39 0.77 -11.81
N GLY A 225 -15.74 0.54 -12.95
CA GLY A 225 -14.79 1.48 -13.56
C GLY A 225 -13.41 1.56 -12.90
N GLY A 226 -13.09 0.65 -11.98
CA GLY A 226 -11.80 0.59 -11.29
C GLY A 226 -11.54 1.79 -10.37
N THR A 227 -10.32 1.89 -9.84
CA THR A 227 -9.94 2.99 -8.93
C THR A 227 -10.05 4.36 -9.61
N GLY A 228 -9.78 4.43 -10.91
CA GLY A 228 -9.88 5.65 -11.73
C GLY A 228 -11.28 6.23 -11.80
N ASN A 229 -12.33 5.42 -11.60
CA ASN A 229 -13.70 5.92 -11.57
C ASN A 229 -13.95 6.88 -10.40
N VAL A 230 -13.30 6.68 -9.26
CA VAL A 230 -13.42 7.57 -8.09
C VAL A 230 -12.97 8.97 -8.47
N TRP A 231 -11.77 9.08 -9.03
CA TRP A 231 -11.13 10.36 -9.32
C TRP A 231 -11.78 11.08 -10.50
N ASN A 232 -12.15 10.33 -11.55
CA ASN A 232 -12.90 10.88 -12.67
C ASN A 232 -14.30 11.37 -12.26
N SER A 233 -14.99 10.65 -11.37
CA SER A 233 -16.29 11.07 -10.87
C SER A 233 -16.17 12.28 -9.96
N MET A 234 -15.13 12.36 -9.13
CA MET A 234 -14.80 13.54 -8.32
C MET A 234 -14.61 14.78 -9.21
N ALA A 235 -13.78 14.69 -10.24
CA ALA A 235 -13.54 15.79 -11.18
C ALA A 235 -14.83 16.25 -11.89
N LYS A 236 -15.72 15.32 -12.27
CA LYS A 236 -17.02 15.64 -12.91
C LYS A 236 -17.99 16.37 -11.99
N LYS A 237 -17.90 16.16 -10.68
CA LYS A 237 -18.76 16.82 -9.66
C LYS A 237 -18.22 18.19 -9.23
N LEU A 238 -16.94 18.48 -9.51
CA LEU A 238 -16.31 19.77 -9.24
C LEU A 238 -16.57 20.77 -10.38
N PRO A 239 -16.39 22.09 -10.15
CA PRO A 239 -16.60 23.11 -11.17
C PRO A 239 -15.70 22.87 -12.40
N LYS A 240 -16.31 22.74 -13.59
CA LYS A 240 -15.62 22.32 -14.82
C LYS A 240 -14.59 23.35 -15.29
N GLU A 241 -14.86 24.62 -15.02
CA GLU A 241 -14.01 25.75 -15.36
C GLU A 241 -12.67 25.73 -14.62
N TRP A 242 -12.56 25.00 -13.51
CA TRP A 242 -11.30 24.81 -12.81
C TRP A 242 -10.33 23.92 -13.59
N PHE A 243 -10.81 23.09 -14.52
CA PHE A 243 -9.97 22.08 -15.16
C PHE A 243 -9.52 22.46 -16.57
N LYS A 244 -8.24 22.26 -16.83
CA LYS A 244 -7.60 22.28 -18.15
C LYS A 244 -6.91 20.94 -18.38
N PHE A 245 -7.68 19.97 -18.86
CA PHE A 245 -7.18 18.67 -19.34
C PHE A 245 -6.42 18.83 -20.67
N ASN A 246 -5.62 17.82 -21.04
CA ASN A 246 -4.74 17.85 -22.22
C ASN A 246 -3.77 19.06 -22.22
N THR A 247 -3.34 19.50 -21.03
CA THR A 247 -2.46 20.64 -20.87
C THR A 247 -1.22 20.24 -20.09
N GLU A 248 -0.11 20.08 -20.80
CA GLU A 248 1.19 19.82 -20.21
C GLU A 248 1.83 21.13 -19.74
N VAL A 249 2.30 21.16 -18.49
CA VAL A 249 3.07 22.29 -17.95
C VAL A 249 4.55 21.98 -18.16
N THR A 250 5.22 22.81 -18.95
CA THR A 250 6.65 22.69 -19.24
C THR A 250 7.43 23.81 -18.55
N LEU A 251 8.68 23.55 -18.19
CA LEU A 251 9.61 24.63 -17.86
C LEU A 251 9.96 25.39 -19.16
N GLU A 252 10.09 26.71 -19.10
CA GLU A 252 10.69 27.47 -20.20
C GLU A 252 12.15 27.02 -20.34
N ASN A 253 12.55 26.65 -21.56
CA ASN A 253 13.94 26.33 -21.91
C ASN A 253 14.76 27.60 -22.10
#